data_AF-A0A947UGY3-F1
#
_entry.id   AF-A0A947UGY3-F1
#
_cell.length_a   1.000
_cell.length_b   1.000
_cell.length_c   1.000
_cell.angle_alpha   90.00
_cell.angle_beta   90.00
_cell.angle_gamma   90.00
#
_symmetry.space_group_name_H-M   'P 1'
#
loop_
_entity.id
_entity.type
_entity.pdbx_description
1 polymer ?
#
loop_
_entity_poly.entity_id
_entity_poly.type
_entity_poly.pdbx_seq_one_letter_code
_entity_poly.pdbx_strand_id
1 'polypeptide(L)' 'MDAESIKFIAKAGAIAIGGMFPALAIGMIVSKAMEAIGRNPEAQSKLFVPMLLGAAFAEAIAIYALVVVFTL' A
#
# COMPACT_ATOMS: atom_id res chain seq x y z
N MET A 1 -7.59 31.62 4.05
CA MET A 1 -7.10 30.46 4.81
C MET A 1 -5.71 30.80 5.30
N ASP A 2 -5.44 30.66 6.59
CA ASP A 2 -4.09 30.80 7.12
C ASP A 2 -3.19 29.63 6.66
N ALA A 3 -1.87 29.81 6.82
CA ALA A 3 -0.88 28.83 6.38
C ALA A 3 -1.01 27.49 7.11
N GLU A 4 -1.49 27.48 8.34
CA GLU A 4 -1.67 26.28 9.16
C GLU A 4 -2.81 25.41 8.63
N SER A 5 -3.95 26.03 8.31
CA SER A 5 -5.09 25.39 7.66
C SER A 5 -4.73 24.75 6.32
N ILE A 6 -3.87 25.42 5.53
CA ILE A 6 -3.38 24.87 4.25
C ILE A 6 -2.53 23.62 4.47
N LYS A 7 -1.65 23.62 5.49
CA LYS A 7 -0.83 22.46 5.84
C LYS A 7 -1.68 21.26 6.26
N PHE A 8 -2.72 21.45 7.06
CA PHE A 8 -3.59 20.34 7.46
C PHE A 8 -4.30 19.69 6.26
N ILE A 9 -4.79 20.49 5.32
CA ILE A 9 -5.44 19.97 4.11
C ILE A 9 -4.42 19.24 3.22
N ALA A 10 -3.22 19.80 3.06
CA ALA A 10 -2.15 19.15 2.30
C ALA A 10 -1.77 17.79 2.89
N LYS A 11 -1.63 17.70 4.23
CA LYS A 11 -1.38 16.44 4.95
C LYS A 11 -2.50 15.43 4.75
N ALA A 12 -3.76 15.87 4.91
CA ALA A 12 -4.91 15.00 4.71
C ALA A 12 -4.98 14.46 3.27
N GLY A 13 -4.72 15.31 2.27
CA GLY A 13 -4.66 14.89 0.88
C GLY A 13 -3.51 13.91 0.60
N ALA A 14 -2.32 14.20 1.12
CA ALA A 14 -1.13 13.37 0.94
C ALA A 14 -1.34 11.94 1.49
N ILE A 15 -1.89 11.80 2.71
CA ILE A 15 -2.15 10.47 3.28
C ILE A 15 -3.30 9.75 2.59
N ALA A 16 -4.38 10.45 2.23
CA ALA A 16 -5.54 9.85 1.58
C ALA A 16 -5.16 9.27 0.21
N ILE A 17 -4.47 10.06 -0.61
CA ILE A 17 -4.04 9.62 -1.95
C ILE A 17 -2.90 8.60 -1.83
N GLY A 18 -1.91 8.88 -0.98
CA GLY A 18 -0.72 8.05 -0.82
C GLY A 18 -0.99 6.69 -0.18
N GLY A 19 -2.04 6.56 0.65
CA GLY A 19 -2.46 5.28 1.22
C GLY A 19 -3.42 4.48 0.34
N MET A 20 -4.23 5.14 -0.50
CA MET A 20 -5.26 4.48 -1.31
C MET A 20 -4.67 3.53 -2.36
N PHE A 21 -3.66 3.96 -3.12
CA PHE A 21 -3.08 3.13 -4.18
C PHE A 21 -2.33 1.90 -3.65
N PRO A 22 -1.50 2.01 -2.60
CA PRO A 22 -0.90 0.85 -1.92
C PRO A 22 -1.94 -0.13 -1.40
N ALA A 23 -3.00 0.35 -0.76
CA ALA A 23 -4.08 -0.51 -0.25
C ALA A 23 -4.74 -1.32 -1.39
N LEU A 24 -5.01 -0.68 -2.53
CA LEU A 24 -5.54 -1.36 -3.72
C LEU A 24 -4.55 -2.38 -4.29
N ALA A 25 -3.27 -1.99 -4.41
CA ALA A 25 -2.22 -2.87 -4.93
C ALA A 25 -2.05 -4.12 -4.06
N ILE A 26 -1.98 -3.96 -2.73
CA ILE A 26 -1.89 -5.06 -1.76
C ILE A 26 -3.12 -5.95 -1.87
N GLY A 27 -4.32 -5.38 -1.93
CA GLY A 27 -5.56 -6.12 -2.11
C GLY A 27 -5.54 -6.99 -3.38
N MET A 28 -5.06 -6.44 -4.50
CA MET A 28 -4.90 -7.18 -5.76
C MET A 28 -3.84 -8.29 -5.67
N ILE A 29 -2.69 -8.00 -5.08
CA ILE A 29 -1.59 -8.97 -4.90
C ILE A 29 -2.08 -10.17 -4.09
N VAL A 30 -2.72 -9.91 -2.95
CA VAL A 30 -3.24 -10.97 -2.07
C VAL A 30 -4.37 -11.73 -2.74
N SER A 31 -5.32 -11.04 -3.40
CA SER A 31 -6.41 -11.68 -4.14
C SER A 31 -5.88 -12.65 -5.21
N LYS A 32 -4.89 -12.22 -6.01
CA LYS A 32 -4.29 -13.07 -7.04
C LYS A 32 -3.49 -14.23 -6.47
N ALA A 33 -2.82 -14.03 -5.34
CA ALA A 33 -2.17 -15.11 -4.62
C ALA A 33 -3.18 -16.17 -4.14
N MET A 34 -4.33 -15.75 -3.58
CA MET A 34 -5.39 -16.66 -3.14
C MET A 34 -6.03 -17.41 -4.32
N GLU A 35 -6.28 -16.73 -5.45
CA GLU A 35 -6.75 -17.39 -6.68
C GLU A 35 -5.76 -18.47 -7.16
N ALA A 36 -4.45 -18.17 -7.15
CA ALA A 36 -3.42 -19.11 -7.57
C ALA A 36 -3.32 -20.32 -6.64
N ILE A 37 -3.36 -20.10 -5.32
CA ILE A 37 -3.37 -21.17 -4.31
C ILE A 37 -4.64 -22.02 -4.43
N GLY A 38 -5.81 -21.41 -4.63
CA GLY A 38 -7.06 -22.14 -4.82
C GLY A 38 -7.07 -23.04 -6.06
N ARG A 39 -6.33 -22.66 -7.12
CA ARG A 39 -6.15 -23.49 -8.33
C ARG A 39 -5.08 -24.57 -8.16
N ASN A 40 -4.02 -24.28 -7.43
CA ASN A 40 -2.95 -25.22 -7.14
C ASN A 40 -2.44 -25.05 -5.70
N PRO A 41 -2.95 -25.87 -4.75
CA PRO A 41 -2.57 -25.77 -3.34
C PRO A 41 -1.07 -25.98 -3.09
N GLU A 42 -0.39 -26.77 -3.92
CA GLU A 42 1.04 -27.03 -3.79
C GLU A 42 1.91 -25.80 -4.11
N ALA A 43 1.33 -24.77 -4.77
CA ALA A 43 2.03 -23.55 -5.11
C ALA A 43 2.22 -22.59 -3.91
N GLN A 44 1.52 -22.81 -2.79
CA GLN A 44 1.51 -21.88 -1.64
C GLN A 44 2.92 -21.49 -1.16
N SER A 45 3.81 -22.47 -0.96
CA SER A 45 5.16 -22.22 -0.44
C SER A 45 6.03 -21.43 -1.42
N LYS A 46 5.84 -21.65 -2.73
CA LYS A 46 6.57 -20.94 -3.79
C LYS A 46 6.07 -19.51 -4.00
N LEU A 47 4.79 -19.27 -3.67
CA LEU A 47 4.11 -18.00 -3.93
C LEU A 47 4.17 -17.03 -2.74
N PHE A 48 4.35 -17.55 -1.52
CA PHE A 48 4.38 -16.74 -0.31
C PHE A 48 5.44 -15.65 -0.33
N VAL A 49 6.69 -15.98 -0.67
CA VAL A 49 7.80 -15.01 -0.66
C VAL A 49 7.62 -13.93 -1.73
N PRO A 50 7.34 -14.26 -3.02
CA PRO A 50 7.06 -13.23 -4.03
C PRO A 50 5.85 -12.35 -3.68
N MET A 51 4.77 -12.93 -3.15
CA MET A 51 3.58 -12.18 -2.72
C MET A 51 3.95 -11.18 -1.62
N LEU A 52 4.68 -11.62 -0.59
CA LEU A 52 5.07 -10.78 0.52
C LEU A 52 6.00 -9.64 0.06
N LEU A 53 6.97 -9.92 -0.83
CA LEU A 53 7.83 -8.90 -1.42
C LEU A 53 7.03 -7.87 -2.21
N GLY A 54 6.10 -8.31 -3.05
CA GLY A 54 5.21 -7.42 -3.79
C GLY A 54 4.38 -6.53 -2.86
N ALA A 55 3.79 -7.11 -1.82
CA ALA A 55 3.02 -6.38 -0.83
C ALA A 55 3.90 -5.38 -0.04
N ALA A 56 5.12 -5.76 0.33
CA ALA A 56 6.06 -4.89 1.03
C ALA A 56 6.51 -3.70 0.16
N PHE A 57 6.73 -3.90 -1.13
CA PHE A 57 7.05 -2.80 -2.05
C PHE A 57 5.86 -1.86 -2.26
N ALA A 58 4.64 -2.38 -2.32
CA ALA A 58 3.45 -1.54 -2.34
C ALA A 58 3.33 -0.73 -1.04
N GLU A 59 3.52 -1.35 0.11
CA GLU A 59 3.48 -0.70 1.43
C GLU A 59 4.55 0.40 1.59
N ALA A 60 5.74 0.21 1.02
CA ALA A 60 6.81 1.21 1.06
C ALA A 60 6.37 2.58 0.50
N ILE A 61 5.48 2.59 -0.50
CA ILE A 61 4.90 3.82 -1.07
C ILE A 61 4.01 4.52 -0.05
N ALA A 62 3.19 3.78 0.69
CA ALA A 62 2.36 4.33 1.77
C ALA A 62 3.22 4.93 2.88
N ILE A 63 4.34 4.27 3.22
CA ILE A 63 5.31 4.78 4.20
C ILE A 63 5.94 6.09 3.72
N TYR A 64 6.30 6.23 2.44
CA TYR A 64 6.81 7.51 1.92
C TYR A 64 5.76 8.62 2.01
N ALA A 65 4.48 8.33 1.74
CA ALA A 65 3.40 9.29 1.94
C ALA A 65 3.24 9.70 3.41
N LEU A 66 3.36 8.73 4.34
CA LEU A 66 3.34 8.99 5.78
C LEU A 66 4.51 9.88 6.22
N VAL A 67 5.72 9.66 5.70
CA VAL A 67 6.89 10.51 5.96
C VAL A 67 6.66 11.95 5.49
N VAL A 68 6.05 12.13 4.31
CA VAL A 68 5.68 13.47 3.79
C VAL A 68 4.69 14.17 4.72
N VAL A 69 3.71 13.44 5.26
CA VAL A 69 2.71 13.99 6.20
C VAL A 69 3.34 14.51 7.49
N PHE A 70 4.36 13.83 8.01
CA PHE A 70 5.09 14.27 9.21
C PHE A 70 6.05 15.43 8.95
N THR A 71 6.46 15.65 7.70
CA THR A 71 7.45 16.68 7.34
C THR A 71 6.85 18.00 6.84
N LEU A 72 5.62 17.98 6.31
CA LEU A 72 4.84 19.19 5.94
C LEU A 72 4.47 20.05 7.16
#